data_AF-A0AA43J824-F1
#
_entry.id   AF-A0AA43J824-F1
#
_cell.length_a   1.000
_cell.length_b   1.000
_cell.length_c   1.000
_cell.angle_alpha   90.00
_cell.angle_beta   90.00
_cell.angle_gamma   90.00
#
_symmetry.space_group_name_H-M   'P 1'
#
loop_
_entity.id
_entity.type
_entity.pdbx_description
1 polymer ?
#
loop_
_entity_poly.entity_id
_entity_poly.type
_entity_poly.pdbx_seq_one_letter_code
_entity_poly.pdbx_strand_id
1 'polypeptide(L)'
;MTALDARVIGSAEGMELLRAAARIASPFHREDLSRYDSLTLHAIGTLLEKQKVSFLPIASRYGPAIDHTALAEFVRRDVERHRHERDEFERVRLRFSEARVETMIFKSTGAPPAFHYMSSNLDVLVPAGQAATARECLQQLGYVELLNVEEPHKYLFRRFPGDGTSFAFHLHEVVGWGVPFLDNAVVWAHARCVTDDEGIVIPGPSEALLVTLAHWFYEDKALSLGNLLLTAHALRGMDCALAEPANHARRRGWEEGFWGALYIFDEAWKQLFGEGFLSGDQHAELDRAPARYAAVRARLLPGVRYLADGVPAIIPFQPAKVAYYRKVMRDTRRGSGRKLLDVYDTLLWAVRWKLHIRSQPALLVSVSGVDGSGKSLQVERLRQVFETCDVRVRCVWARGASSPGVGVALRAGKGVLQAGEDAAQAAPEQAPRTESEKFLERRRRLRNPFVRWVFSMVYAVDLKLTYVIKVRFLMLTGKVVICDRYVYDALVDFAMYTGTDAARPPFALNLMRVLVPRPPVAVLLDVEPAEALRRKPEEGDTLHLEAARTMFLELAKSHRLTVMPAGAPADAVQARLARAALDAFYIRYGTLINWLLRSNPGQLNPGPRK
;
A
#
# COMPACT_ATOMS: atom_id res chain seq x y z
N MET A 1 4.35 -17.83 3.31
CA MET A 1 5.09 -18.36 4.46
C MET A 1 4.97 -19.88 4.45
N THR A 2 5.92 -20.54 3.80
CA THR A 2 6.11 -21.98 4.00
C THR A 2 6.81 -22.18 5.34
N ALA A 3 6.51 -23.28 6.04
CA ALA A 3 7.02 -23.56 7.38
C ALA A 3 8.56 -23.75 7.46
N LEU A 4 9.26 -23.78 6.31
CA LEU A 4 10.72 -23.77 6.23
C LEU A 4 11.34 -22.41 6.59
N ASP A 5 10.68 -21.30 6.24
CA ASP A 5 11.28 -19.95 6.36
C ASP A 5 11.50 -19.50 7.82
N ALA A 6 10.70 -20.01 8.77
CA ALA A 6 10.74 -19.54 10.16
C ALA A 6 11.73 -20.34 11.04
N ARG A 7 12.13 -21.56 10.65
CA ARG A 7 12.96 -22.44 11.49
C ARG A 7 14.47 -22.14 11.39
N VAL A 8 14.92 -21.54 10.29
CA VAL A 8 16.35 -21.27 10.04
C VAL A 8 16.80 -19.92 10.62
N ILE A 9 15.87 -18.99 10.83
CA ILE A 9 16.16 -17.56 11.07
C ILE A 9 16.72 -17.23 12.49
N GLY A 10 16.91 -18.23 13.35
CA GLY A 10 17.56 -18.08 14.66
C GLY A 10 18.51 -19.23 15.04
N SER A 11 18.84 -20.11 14.10
CA SER A 11 19.77 -21.23 14.31
C SER A 11 21.20 -20.86 13.87
N ALA A 12 22.19 -21.66 14.27
CA ALA A 12 23.57 -21.51 13.79
C ALA A 12 23.66 -21.51 12.25
N GLU A 13 22.80 -22.29 11.59
CA GLU A 13 22.68 -22.32 10.12
C GLU A 13 22.21 -20.98 9.55
N GLY A 14 21.26 -20.29 10.20
CA GLY A 14 20.81 -18.97 9.78
C GLY A 14 21.88 -17.89 9.89
N MET A 15 22.75 -17.99 10.91
CA MET A 15 23.88 -17.08 11.08
C MET A 15 24.91 -17.26 9.96
N GLU A 16 25.26 -18.50 9.63
CA GLU A 16 26.19 -18.80 8.54
C GLU A 16 25.61 -18.38 7.18
N LEU A 17 24.31 -18.57 6.95
CA LEU A 17 23.63 -18.10 5.75
C LEU A 17 23.71 -16.56 5.63
N LEU A 18 23.51 -15.82 6.72
CA LEU A 18 23.63 -14.37 6.74
C LEU A 18 25.07 -13.90 6.49
N ARG A 19 26.08 -14.60 7.03
CA ARG A 19 27.51 -14.32 6.75
C ARG A 19 27.85 -14.55 5.28
N ALA A 20 27.40 -15.66 4.70
CA ALA A 20 27.58 -15.95 3.28
C ALA A 20 26.92 -14.87 2.40
N ALA A 21 25.66 -14.51 2.71
CA ALA A 21 24.95 -13.44 2.02
C ALA A 21 25.68 -12.09 2.13
N ALA A 22 26.20 -11.75 3.31
CA ALA A 22 26.95 -10.53 3.53
C ALA A 22 28.24 -10.46 2.69
N ARG A 23 28.98 -11.55 2.55
CA ARG A 23 30.18 -11.63 1.70
C ARG A 23 29.85 -11.52 0.21
N ILE A 24 28.81 -12.21 -0.24
CA ILE A 24 28.33 -12.14 -1.64
C ILE A 24 27.80 -10.75 -1.99
N ALA A 25 27.23 -10.02 -1.05
CA ALA A 25 26.70 -8.67 -1.28
C ALA A 25 27.72 -7.54 -1.09
N SER A 26 28.66 -7.70 -0.17
CA SER A 26 29.59 -6.64 0.23
C SER A 26 30.54 -6.27 -0.90
N PRO A 27 30.61 -5.02 -1.39
CA PRO A 27 31.51 -4.61 -2.47
C PRO A 27 33.00 -4.77 -2.12
N PHE A 28 33.33 -4.83 -0.82
CA PHE A 28 34.70 -4.93 -0.29
C PHE A 28 35.22 -6.37 -0.15
N HIS A 29 34.36 -7.37 -0.33
CA HIS A 29 34.69 -8.78 -0.16
C HIS A 29 34.30 -9.54 -1.42
N ARG A 30 35.07 -10.56 -1.81
CA ARG A 30 34.75 -11.42 -2.95
C ARG A 30 34.63 -12.86 -2.48
N GLU A 31 33.47 -13.46 -2.69
CA GLU A 31 33.20 -14.86 -2.36
C GLU A 31 33.18 -15.73 -3.62
N ASP A 32 33.51 -17.02 -3.51
CA ASP A 32 33.40 -17.98 -4.61
C ASP A 32 32.01 -18.62 -4.62
N LEU A 33 31.20 -18.28 -5.62
CA LEU A 33 29.82 -18.80 -5.74
C LEU A 33 29.77 -20.31 -5.95
N SER A 34 30.83 -20.95 -6.46
CA SER A 34 30.86 -22.40 -6.71
C SER A 34 30.86 -23.23 -5.43
N ARG A 35 31.12 -22.62 -4.27
CA ARG A 35 31.10 -23.26 -2.96
C ARG A 35 29.70 -23.57 -2.44
N TYR A 36 28.67 -22.98 -3.05
CA TYR A 36 27.29 -23.09 -2.60
C TYR A 36 26.47 -23.90 -3.60
N ASP A 37 25.64 -24.80 -3.08
CA ASP A 37 24.65 -25.48 -3.92
C ASP A 37 23.52 -24.54 -4.35
N SER A 38 22.71 -24.99 -5.31
CA SER A 38 21.61 -24.19 -5.87
C SER A 38 20.57 -23.79 -4.83
N LEU A 39 20.26 -24.68 -3.87
CA LEU A 39 19.29 -24.41 -2.81
C LEU A 39 19.79 -23.31 -1.85
N THR A 40 21.06 -23.38 -1.47
CA THR A 40 21.71 -22.39 -0.62
C THR A 40 21.80 -21.04 -1.32
N LEU A 41 22.15 -21.01 -2.61
CA LEU A 41 22.15 -19.77 -3.39
C LEU A 41 20.74 -19.16 -3.53
N HIS A 42 19.71 -19.99 -3.69
CA HIS A 42 18.33 -19.51 -3.68
C HIS A 42 17.91 -18.92 -2.32
N ALA A 43 18.32 -19.57 -1.22
CA ALA A 43 18.09 -19.07 0.14
C ALA A 43 18.84 -17.76 0.40
N ILE A 44 20.09 -17.64 -0.06
CA ILE A 44 20.89 -16.40 -0.03
C ILE A 44 20.17 -15.30 -0.83
N GLY A 45 19.71 -15.59 -2.05
CA GLY A 45 18.96 -14.64 -2.86
C GLY A 45 17.69 -14.14 -2.14
N THR A 46 16.93 -15.06 -1.54
CA THR A 46 15.72 -14.71 -0.78
C THR A 46 16.05 -13.83 0.43
N LEU A 47 17.14 -14.13 1.13
CA LEU A 47 17.61 -13.34 2.27
C LEU A 47 18.06 -11.95 1.83
N LEU A 48 18.84 -11.83 0.75
CA LEU A 48 19.31 -10.54 0.20
C LEU A 48 18.15 -9.64 -0.21
N GLU A 49 17.14 -10.19 -0.89
CA GLU A 49 15.93 -9.46 -1.26
C GLU A 49 15.18 -8.96 -0.02
N LYS A 50 15.01 -9.81 1.01
CA LYS A 50 14.41 -9.43 2.30
C LYS A 50 15.23 -8.36 3.04
N GLN A 51 16.56 -8.39 2.91
CA GLN A 51 17.48 -7.44 3.51
C GLN A 51 17.64 -6.13 2.73
N LYS A 52 16.85 -5.94 1.65
CA LYS A 52 16.87 -4.74 0.80
C LYS A 52 18.23 -4.52 0.12
N VAL A 53 18.90 -5.60 -0.29
CA VAL A 53 20.15 -5.55 -1.05
C VAL A 53 19.85 -5.65 -2.55
N SER A 54 20.37 -4.72 -3.34
CA SER A 54 20.30 -4.79 -4.81
C SER A 54 21.24 -5.87 -5.35
N PHE A 55 20.77 -6.60 -6.34
CA PHE A 55 21.52 -7.59 -7.10
C PHE A 55 22.27 -6.98 -8.28
N LEU A 56 21.98 -5.73 -8.68
CA LEU A 56 22.69 -5.07 -9.79
C LEU A 56 24.20 -4.97 -9.56
N PRO A 57 24.69 -4.50 -8.38
CA PRO A 57 26.13 -4.46 -8.12
C PRO A 57 26.75 -5.85 -7.99
N ILE A 58 25.97 -6.81 -7.48
CA ILE A 58 26.39 -8.22 -7.36
C ILE A 58 26.62 -8.80 -8.76
N ALA A 59 25.65 -8.65 -9.66
CA ALA A 59 25.74 -9.09 -11.05
C ALA A 59 26.91 -8.42 -11.78
N SER A 60 27.08 -7.11 -11.62
CA SER A 60 28.20 -6.38 -12.23
C SER A 60 29.57 -6.91 -11.79
N ARG A 61 29.69 -7.35 -10.53
CA ARG A 61 30.94 -7.83 -9.97
C ARG A 61 31.25 -9.28 -10.30
N TYR A 62 30.23 -10.13 -10.31
CA TYR A 62 30.37 -11.56 -10.57
C TYR A 62 30.34 -11.88 -12.06
N GLY A 63 29.79 -10.99 -12.89
CA GLY A 63 29.71 -11.16 -14.34
C GLY A 63 29.02 -12.48 -14.72
N PRO A 64 29.51 -13.18 -15.77
CA PRO A 64 28.89 -14.41 -16.25
C PRO A 64 28.80 -15.54 -15.22
N ALA A 65 29.59 -15.50 -14.14
CA ALA A 65 29.54 -16.52 -13.09
C ALA A 65 28.18 -16.59 -12.39
N ILE A 66 27.40 -15.49 -12.40
CA ILE A 66 26.07 -15.46 -11.77
C ILE A 66 25.00 -16.13 -12.62
N ASP A 67 25.15 -16.12 -13.95
CA ASP A 67 24.11 -16.50 -14.92
C ASP A 67 23.73 -17.98 -14.83
N HIS A 68 24.67 -18.81 -14.37
CA HIS A 68 24.49 -20.26 -14.20
C HIS A 68 24.08 -20.65 -12.77
N THR A 69 23.72 -19.68 -11.92
CA THR A 69 23.34 -19.91 -10.52
C THR A 69 21.88 -19.60 -10.26
N ALA A 70 21.36 -20.04 -9.10
CA ALA A 70 20.02 -19.66 -8.64
C ALA A 70 19.85 -18.13 -8.45
N LEU A 71 20.95 -17.37 -8.33
CA LEU A 71 20.90 -15.90 -8.19
C LEU A 71 20.50 -15.21 -9.49
N ALA A 72 20.65 -15.84 -10.65
CA ALA A 72 20.30 -15.23 -11.95
C ALA A 72 18.83 -14.78 -12.04
N GLU A 73 17.92 -15.52 -11.40
CA GLU A 73 16.50 -15.13 -11.35
C GLU A 73 16.28 -13.87 -10.51
N PHE A 74 16.98 -13.75 -9.37
CA PHE A 74 16.91 -12.56 -8.52
C PHE A 74 17.47 -11.34 -9.25
N VAL A 75 18.57 -11.50 -9.99
CA VAL A 75 19.13 -10.43 -10.84
C VAL A 75 18.11 -9.96 -11.86
N ARG A 76 17.45 -10.87 -12.60
CA ARG A 76 16.44 -10.49 -13.61
C ARG A 76 15.28 -9.70 -13.00
N ARG A 77 14.73 -10.19 -11.88
CA ARG A 77 13.64 -9.51 -11.16
C ARG A 77 14.08 -8.14 -10.63
N ASP A 78 15.32 -8.02 -10.18
CA ASP A 78 15.87 -6.77 -9.67
C ASP A 78 16.11 -5.73 -10.77
N VAL A 79 16.58 -6.16 -11.96
CA VAL A 79 16.70 -5.32 -13.15
C VAL A 79 15.34 -4.76 -13.58
N GLU A 80 14.31 -5.61 -13.63
CA GLU A 80 12.94 -5.19 -13.97
C GLU A 80 12.38 -4.22 -12.93
N ARG A 81 12.57 -4.50 -11.64
CA ARG A 81 12.16 -3.61 -10.55
C ARG A 81 12.86 -2.25 -10.65
N HIS A 82 14.18 -2.23 -10.82
CA HIS A 82 14.94 -0.98 -10.97
C HIS A 82 14.39 -0.14 -12.13
N ARG A 83 14.23 -0.75 -13.30
CA ARG A 83 13.70 -0.07 -14.48
C ARG A 83 12.32 0.51 -14.22
N HIS A 84 11.40 -0.29 -13.68
CA HIS A 84 10.03 0.15 -13.39
C HIS A 84 9.98 1.34 -12.42
N GLU A 85 10.69 1.24 -11.29
CA GLU A 85 10.71 2.29 -10.27
C GLU A 85 11.40 3.56 -10.80
N ARG A 86 12.45 3.40 -11.61
CA ARG A 86 13.20 4.52 -12.19
C ARG A 86 12.41 5.25 -13.27
N ASP A 87 11.68 4.51 -14.12
CA ASP A 87 10.80 5.06 -15.16
C ASP A 87 9.63 5.84 -14.53
N GLU A 88 9.06 5.31 -13.43
CA GLU A 88 8.02 5.99 -12.69
C GLU A 88 8.53 7.27 -12.01
N PHE A 89 9.71 7.22 -11.39
CA PHE A 89 10.35 8.42 -10.83
C PHE A 89 10.65 9.46 -11.92
N GLU A 90 11.12 9.04 -13.10
CA GLU A 90 11.42 9.95 -14.20
C GLU A 90 10.20 10.76 -14.63
N ARG A 91 9.02 10.12 -14.69
CA ARG A 91 7.75 10.82 -14.96
C ARG A 91 7.47 11.91 -13.93
N VAL A 92 7.69 11.63 -12.65
CA VAL A 92 7.51 12.59 -11.57
C VAL A 92 8.54 13.72 -11.67
N ARG A 93 9.81 13.38 -11.89
CA ARG A 93 10.93 14.31 -12.00
C ARG A 93 10.71 15.32 -13.13
N LEU A 94 10.29 14.87 -14.31
CA LEU A 94 10.00 15.74 -15.45
C LEU A 94 8.86 16.72 -15.13
N ARG A 95 7.76 16.23 -14.56
CA ARG A 95 6.64 17.09 -14.14
C ARG A 95 7.04 18.12 -13.09
N PHE A 96 7.89 17.72 -12.14
CA PHE A 96 8.40 18.61 -11.11
C PHE A 96 9.31 19.68 -11.71
N SER A 97 10.19 19.31 -12.64
CA SER A 97 11.05 20.23 -13.38
C SER A 97 10.24 21.30 -14.14
N GLU A 98 9.18 20.89 -14.85
CA GLU A 98 8.25 21.82 -15.53
C GLU A 98 7.61 22.82 -14.55
N ALA A 99 7.30 22.37 -13.34
CA ALA A 99 6.73 23.18 -12.27
C ALA A 99 7.80 23.91 -11.42
N ARG A 100 9.08 23.80 -11.77
CA ARG A 100 10.23 24.36 -11.03
C ARG A 100 10.30 23.87 -9.57
N VAL A 101 9.93 22.61 -9.35
CA VAL A 101 10.05 21.92 -8.08
C VAL A 101 11.36 21.13 -8.08
N GLU A 102 12.24 21.45 -7.15
CA GLU A 102 13.50 20.70 -6.96
C GLU A 102 13.26 19.41 -6.19
N THR A 103 14.02 18.36 -6.50
CA THR A 103 13.89 17.05 -5.85
C THR A 103 15.23 16.48 -5.43
N MET A 104 15.24 15.75 -4.32
CA MET A 104 16.40 15.01 -3.85
C MET A 104 16.00 13.63 -3.32
N ILE A 105 16.71 12.59 -3.73
CA ILE A 105 16.61 11.23 -3.16
C ILE A 105 17.48 11.18 -1.90
N PHE A 106 16.96 11.71 -0.80
CA PHE A 106 17.76 11.97 0.41
C PHE A 106 18.18 10.72 1.19
N LYS A 107 17.59 9.55 0.90
CA LYS A 107 17.99 8.25 1.48
C LYS A 107 19.12 7.55 0.72
N SER A 108 19.64 8.17 -0.34
CA SER A 108 20.77 7.64 -1.11
C SER A 108 22.11 8.04 -0.52
N THR A 109 23.04 7.09 -0.45
CA THR A 109 24.45 7.35 -0.10
C THR A 109 25.35 7.51 -1.33
N GLY A 110 24.79 7.33 -2.53
CA GLY A 110 25.55 7.23 -3.78
C GLY A 110 26.14 5.85 -4.04
N ALA A 111 25.82 4.85 -3.21
CA ALA A 111 26.17 3.46 -3.49
C ALA A 111 25.42 3.00 -4.75
N PRO A 112 26.09 2.39 -5.74
CA PRO A 112 25.43 1.98 -6.96
C PRO A 112 24.40 0.87 -6.69
N PRO A 113 23.24 0.87 -7.38
CA PRO A 113 22.71 2.03 -8.10
C PRO A 113 22.31 3.14 -7.11
N ALA A 114 22.74 4.36 -7.36
CA ALA A 114 22.49 5.49 -6.46
C ALA A 114 20.99 5.82 -6.34
N PHE A 115 20.18 5.49 -7.35
CA PHE A 115 18.73 5.49 -7.23
C PHE A 115 18.29 4.36 -6.29
N HIS A 116 17.76 4.71 -5.12
CA HIS A 116 17.33 3.72 -4.13
C HIS A 116 15.87 3.29 -4.34
N TYR A 117 15.67 2.05 -4.79
CA TYR A 117 14.37 1.49 -5.19
C TYR A 117 14.01 0.19 -4.43
N MET A 118 14.86 -0.24 -3.48
CA MET A 118 14.61 -1.42 -2.64
C MET A 118 13.61 -1.16 -1.51
N SER A 119 13.23 0.09 -1.28
CA SER A 119 12.24 0.48 -0.28
C SER A 119 10.82 0.30 -0.81
N SER A 120 9.86 0.02 0.07
CA SER A 120 8.44 -0.06 -0.30
C SER A 120 7.84 1.29 -0.71
N ASN A 121 8.53 2.39 -0.38
CA ASN A 121 8.18 3.75 -0.76
C ASN A 121 9.43 4.46 -1.27
N LEU A 122 9.30 5.27 -2.33
CA LEU A 122 10.34 6.18 -2.78
C LEU A 122 10.28 7.46 -1.95
N ASP A 123 11.32 7.73 -1.16
CA ASP A 123 11.41 8.91 -0.30
C ASP A 123 12.12 10.06 -1.03
N VAL A 124 11.38 11.14 -1.30
CA VAL A 124 11.87 12.32 -2.02
C VAL A 124 11.71 13.57 -1.16
N LEU A 125 12.79 14.34 -1.04
CA LEU A 125 12.81 15.64 -0.36
C LEU A 125 12.60 16.75 -1.39
N VAL A 126 11.74 17.72 -1.05
CA VAL A 126 11.58 19.00 -1.76
C VAL A 126 11.94 20.16 -0.84
N PRO A 127 12.34 21.32 -1.38
CA PRO A 127 12.57 22.51 -0.57
C PRO A 127 11.33 22.91 0.22
N ALA A 128 11.53 23.44 1.43
CA ALA A 128 10.45 23.89 2.29
C ALA A 128 9.59 24.95 1.57
N GLY A 129 8.28 24.78 1.57
CA GLY A 129 7.33 25.66 0.88
C GLY A 129 6.97 25.22 -0.54
N GLN A 130 7.70 24.27 -1.15
CA GLN A 130 7.35 23.72 -2.47
C GLN A 130 6.40 22.52 -2.41
N ALA A 131 6.04 22.03 -1.21
CA ALA A 131 5.17 20.86 -1.10
C ALA A 131 3.80 21.04 -1.76
N ALA A 132 3.18 22.23 -1.68
CA ALA A 132 1.89 22.46 -2.31
C ALA A 132 1.94 22.19 -3.83
N THR A 133 2.90 22.79 -4.52
CA THR A 133 3.12 22.61 -5.95
C THR A 133 3.51 21.16 -6.30
N ALA A 134 4.36 20.53 -5.49
CA ALA A 134 4.74 19.12 -5.68
C ALA A 134 3.53 18.17 -5.55
N ARG A 135 2.66 18.41 -4.56
CA ARG A 135 1.42 17.64 -4.35
C ARG A 135 0.47 17.78 -5.53
N GLU A 136 0.28 18.99 -6.05
CA GLU A 136 -0.53 19.24 -7.25
C GLU A 136 0.02 18.49 -8.47
N CYS A 137 1.34 18.51 -8.66
CA CYS A 137 2.00 17.77 -9.74
C CYS A 137 1.75 16.26 -9.64
N LEU A 138 1.89 15.67 -8.45
CA LEU A 138 1.61 14.25 -8.21
C LEU A 138 0.14 13.92 -8.48
N GLN A 139 -0.78 14.75 -8.02
CA GLN A 139 -2.21 14.56 -8.26
C GLN A 139 -2.56 14.57 -9.76
N GLN A 140 -1.94 15.46 -10.53
CA GLN A 140 -2.10 15.52 -12.00
C GLN A 140 -1.53 14.29 -12.70
N LEU A 141 -0.48 13.68 -12.16
CA LEU A 141 0.07 12.40 -12.63
C LEU A 141 -0.77 11.18 -12.19
N GLY A 142 -1.89 11.40 -11.50
CA GLY A 142 -2.81 10.34 -11.08
C GLY A 142 -2.49 9.73 -9.72
N TYR A 143 -1.55 10.29 -8.95
CA TYR A 143 -1.29 9.85 -7.58
C TYR A 143 -2.37 10.32 -6.61
N VAL A 144 -2.75 9.45 -5.68
CA VAL A 144 -3.68 9.78 -4.60
C VAL A 144 -2.91 9.96 -3.29
N GLU A 145 -3.17 11.04 -2.59
CA GLU A 145 -2.61 11.30 -1.25
C GLU A 145 -3.33 10.45 -0.20
N LEU A 146 -2.57 9.68 0.57
CA LEU A 146 -3.09 8.81 1.62
C LEU A 146 -3.14 9.55 2.96
N LEU A 147 -4.28 10.17 3.26
CA LEU A 147 -4.46 10.98 4.48
C LEU A 147 -4.54 10.17 5.79
N ASN A 148 -4.52 8.83 5.69
CA ASN A 148 -4.47 7.92 6.84
C ASN A 148 -3.05 7.67 7.36
N VAL A 149 -2.02 8.14 6.65
CA VAL A 149 -0.63 8.11 7.10
C VAL A 149 -0.26 9.50 7.60
N GLU A 150 -0.05 9.60 8.91
CA GLU A 150 0.02 10.86 9.64
C GLU A 150 1.47 11.21 10.03
N GLU A 151 2.14 12.06 9.25
CA GLU A 151 3.45 12.61 9.61
C GLU A 151 3.56 14.10 9.20
N PRO A 152 3.95 15.01 10.12
CA PRO A 152 4.11 16.42 9.76
C PRO A 152 5.17 16.61 8.67
N HIS A 153 4.87 17.44 7.66
CA HIS A 153 5.77 17.74 6.53
C HIS A 153 6.18 16.52 5.69
N LYS A 154 5.39 15.45 5.76
CA LYS A 154 5.61 14.20 5.05
C LYS A 154 4.27 13.70 4.53
N TYR A 155 4.19 13.45 3.22
CA TYR A 155 2.95 13.18 2.52
C TYR A 155 3.11 11.90 1.69
N LEU A 156 2.34 10.87 2.02
CA LEU A 156 2.37 9.61 1.28
C LEU A 156 1.40 9.68 0.10
N PHE A 157 1.91 9.42 -1.09
CA PHE A 157 1.15 9.28 -2.31
C PHE A 157 1.24 7.86 -2.84
N ARG A 158 0.18 7.40 -3.51
CA ARG A 158 0.20 6.12 -4.22
C ARG A 158 -0.49 6.23 -5.57
N ARG A 159 0.13 5.65 -6.60
CA ARG A 159 -0.45 5.50 -7.95
C ARG A 159 -0.82 4.04 -8.21
N PHE A 160 -1.96 3.82 -8.84
CA PHE A 160 -2.48 2.50 -9.21
C PHE A 160 -2.70 2.45 -10.73
N PRO A 161 -1.77 1.87 -11.52
CA PRO A 161 -1.91 1.76 -12.98
C PRO A 161 -2.98 0.72 -13.40
N GLY A 162 -3.44 -0.13 -12.48
CA GLY A 162 -4.59 -1.02 -12.67
C GLY A 162 -4.25 -2.48 -12.99
N ASP A 163 -2.99 -2.78 -13.25
CA ASP A 163 -2.40 -4.11 -13.46
C ASP A 163 -2.18 -4.91 -12.17
N GLY A 164 -2.58 -4.35 -11.02
CA GLY A 164 -2.37 -4.93 -9.68
C GLY A 164 -1.10 -4.45 -8.99
N THR A 165 -0.22 -3.74 -9.70
CA THR A 165 0.92 -3.06 -9.09
C THR A 165 0.49 -1.71 -8.49
N SER A 166 1.39 -1.14 -7.71
CA SER A 166 1.24 0.22 -7.22
C SER A 166 2.59 0.80 -6.90
N PHE A 167 2.69 2.11 -7.04
CA PHE A 167 3.91 2.84 -6.75
C PHE A 167 3.66 3.84 -5.64
N ALA A 168 4.48 3.79 -4.60
CA ALA A 168 4.34 4.63 -3.41
C ALA A 168 5.44 5.68 -3.39
N PHE A 169 5.02 6.94 -3.30
CA PHE A 169 5.89 8.10 -3.32
C PHE A 169 5.71 8.88 -2.03
N HIS A 170 6.77 8.96 -1.23
CA HIS A 170 6.78 9.72 0.00
C HIS A 170 7.42 11.08 -0.28
N LEU A 171 6.62 12.14 -0.22
CA LEU A 171 7.07 13.51 -0.39
C LEU A 171 7.40 14.11 0.98
N HIS A 172 8.61 14.61 1.15
CA HIS A 172 9.10 15.21 2.39
C HIS A 172 9.47 16.68 2.16
N GLU A 173 9.13 17.56 3.10
CA GLU A 173 9.75 18.89 3.19
C GLU A 173 10.85 18.93 4.24
N VAL A 174 10.97 17.90 5.09
CA VAL A 174 11.97 17.84 6.15
C VAL A 174 12.51 16.42 6.27
N VAL A 175 13.81 16.31 6.55
CA VAL A 175 14.41 15.02 6.90
C VAL A 175 14.10 14.73 8.37
N GLY A 176 13.05 13.96 8.63
CA GLY A 176 12.63 13.64 9.99
C GLY A 176 11.59 12.55 10.13
N TRP A 177 11.46 12.04 11.36
CA TRP A 177 10.50 11.00 11.75
C TRP A 177 9.71 11.53 12.96
N GLY A 178 8.62 12.25 12.67
CA GLY A 178 7.87 13.07 13.63
C GLY A 178 8.57 14.38 14.02
N VAL A 179 9.90 14.35 14.18
CA VAL A 179 10.75 15.54 14.41
C VAL A 179 11.92 15.57 13.42
N PRO A 180 12.45 16.76 13.03
CA PRO A 180 13.61 16.85 12.15
C PRO A 180 14.87 16.25 12.77
N PHE A 181 15.62 15.46 12.01
CA PHE A 181 16.91 14.88 12.43
C PHE A 181 18.11 15.59 11.82
N LEU A 182 17.94 16.22 10.66
CA LEU A 182 18.99 16.97 9.98
C LEU A 182 18.56 18.43 9.76
N ASP A 183 19.55 19.29 9.48
CA ASP A 183 19.29 20.64 9.01
C ASP A 183 19.06 20.65 7.50
N ASN A 184 17.82 20.88 7.08
CA ASN A 184 17.46 20.92 5.67
C ASN A 184 18.32 21.87 4.84
N ALA A 185 18.67 23.05 5.39
CA ALA A 185 19.48 24.02 4.65
C ALA A 185 20.87 23.44 4.33
N VAL A 186 21.46 22.69 5.27
CA VAL A 186 22.75 22.02 5.09
C VAL A 186 22.62 20.86 4.10
N VAL A 187 21.54 20.07 4.21
CA VAL A 187 21.26 18.96 3.27
C VAL A 187 21.18 19.47 1.83
N TRP A 188 20.48 20.58 1.58
CA TRP A 188 20.41 21.18 0.25
C TRP A 188 21.71 21.85 -0.19
N ALA A 189 22.45 22.49 0.72
CA ALA A 189 23.72 23.13 0.40
C ALA A 189 24.81 22.13 -0.04
N HIS A 190 24.77 20.91 0.49
CA HIS A 190 25.70 19.84 0.12
C HIS A 190 25.11 18.83 -0.88
N ALA A 191 23.99 19.19 -1.51
CA ALA A 191 23.37 18.37 -2.55
C ALA A 191 24.35 18.15 -3.71
N ARG A 192 24.37 16.93 -4.26
CA ARG A 192 25.25 16.57 -5.37
C ARG A 192 24.55 15.65 -6.37
N CYS A 193 24.97 15.73 -7.62
CA CYS A 193 24.64 14.72 -8.62
C CYS A 193 25.54 13.49 -8.45
N VAL A 194 25.10 12.37 -9.01
CA VAL A 194 25.84 11.11 -9.02
C VAL A 194 26.17 10.70 -10.45
N THR A 195 27.27 9.97 -10.62
CA THR A 195 27.82 9.62 -11.93
C THR A 195 27.08 8.47 -12.61
N ASP A 196 26.41 7.60 -11.84
CA ASP A 196 25.66 6.46 -12.36
C ASP A 196 24.20 6.80 -12.72
N ASP A 197 23.71 7.98 -12.32
CA ASP A 197 22.38 8.50 -12.65
C ASP A 197 22.35 10.04 -12.58
N GLU A 198 22.61 10.70 -13.71
CA GLU A 198 22.61 12.18 -13.80
C GLU A 198 21.22 12.80 -13.54
N GLY A 199 20.16 11.99 -13.55
CA GLY A 199 18.80 12.44 -13.31
C GLY A 199 18.44 12.57 -11.83
N ILE A 200 19.33 12.21 -10.90
CA ILE A 200 19.05 12.30 -9.46
C ILE A 200 20.04 13.19 -8.73
N VAL A 201 19.52 13.86 -7.70
CA VAL A 201 20.30 14.63 -6.73
C VAL A 201 20.20 13.92 -5.40
N ILE A 202 21.32 13.80 -4.69
CA ILE A 202 21.42 13.14 -3.38
C ILE A 202 22.17 14.04 -2.39
N PRO A 203 22.16 13.74 -1.08
CA PRO A 203 22.90 14.51 -0.10
C PRO A 203 24.43 14.32 -0.21
N GLY A 204 25.17 15.20 0.47
CA GLY A 204 26.60 15.01 0.73
C GLY A 204 26.85 13.74 1.57
N PRO A 205 28.08 13.19 1.57
CA PRO A 205 28.41 11.95 2.29
C PRO A 205 28.06 11.98 3.78
N SER A 206 28.35 13.10 4.46
CA SER A 206 28.04 13.32 5.88
C SER A 206 26.54 13.28 6.15
N GLU A 207 25.73 13.98 5.35
CA GLU A 207 24.26 13.98 5.50
C GLU A 207 23.65 12.62 5.15
N ALA A 208 24.13 11.97 4.09
CA ALA A 208 23.63 10.66 3.68
C ALA A 208 23.88 9.61 4.77
N LEU A 209 25.09 9.60 5.38
CA LEU A 209 25.39 8.77 6.54
C LEU A 209 24.39 9.01 7.68
N LEU A 210 24.15 10.28 8.03
CA LEU A 210 23.24 10.65 9.11
C LEU A 210 21.79 10.23 8.84
N VAL A 211 21.32 10.35 7.59
CA VAL A 211 20.00 9.86 7.18
C VAL A 211 19.92 8.35 7.37
N THR A 212 20.90 7.60 6.87
CA THR A 212 20.93 6.13 6.97
C THR A 212 20.95 5.70 8.44
N LEU A 213 21.86 6.24 9.26
CA LEU A 213 21.97 5.91 10.68
C LEU A 213 20.68 6.21 11.45
N ALA A 214 20.11 7.41 11.27
CA ALA A 214 18.91 7.79 11.99
C ALA A 214 17.69 6.95 11.58
N HIS A 215 17.58 6.59 10.29
CA HIS A 215 16.50 5.74 9.77
C HIS A 215 16.51 4.37 10.46
N TRP A 216 17.59 3.61 10.37
CA TRP A 216 17.57 2.25 10.89
C TRP A 216 17.61 2.21 12.42
N PHE A 217 18.17 3.22 13.08
CA PHE A 217 18.25 3.29 14.54
C PHE A 217 16.93 3.69 15.19
N TYR A 218 16.26 4.74 14.68
CA TYR A 218 15.06 5.31 15.30
C TYR A 218 13.75 4.85 14.66
N GLU A 219 13.70 4.73 13.33
CA GLU A 219 12.51 4.28 12.59
C GLU A 219 12.41 2.75 12.61
N ASP A 220 13.34 2.06 11.94
CA ASP A 220 13.26 0.59 11.78
C ASP A 220 13.55 -0.17 13.08
N LYS A 221 14.48 0.33 13.91
CA LYS A 221 15.04 -0.36 15.09
C LYS A 221 15.66 -1.72 14.72
N ALA A 222 16.14 -1.83 13.49
CA ALA A 222 16.84 -2.99 12.96
C ALA A 222 17.83 -2.51 11.90
N LEU A 223 19.09 -2.96 12.02
CA LEU A 223 20.11 -2.77 11.00
C LEU A 223 20.02 -3.92 10.00
N SER A 224 19.45 -3.67 8.82
CA SER A 224 19.44 -4.63 7.71
C SER A 224 20.80 -4.70 7.02
N LEU A 225 21.05 -5.77 6.26
CA LEU A 225 22.28 -5.89 5.47
C LEU A 225 22.38 -4.77 4.42
N GLY A 226 21.28 -4.38 3.77
CA GLY A 226 21.28 -3.23 2.87
C GLY A 226 21.73 -1.94 3.57
N ASN A 227 21.15 -1.62 4.74
CA ASN A 227 21.53 -0.43 5.51
C ASN A 227 22.98 -0.50 6.03
N LEU A 228 23.47 -1.69 6.37
CA LEU A 228 24.87 -1.91 6.73
C LEU A 228 25.80 -1.53 5.55
N LEU A 229 25.51 -2.04 4.35
CA LEU A 229 26.32 -1.76 3.16
C LEU A 229 26.26 -0.29 2.74
N LEU A 230 25.10 0.36 2.86
CA LEU A 230 24.95 1.79 2.62
C LEU A 230 25.76 2.64 3.62
N THR A 231 25.74 2.25 4.90
CA THR A 231 26.54 2.90 5.96
C THR A 231 28.03 2.76 5.66
N ALA A 232 28.48 1.56 5.28
CA ALA A 232 29.87 1.29 4.90
C ALA A 232 30.31 2.11 3.67
N HIS A 233 29.44 2.22 2.66
CA HIS A 233 29.70 3.05 1.48
C HIS A 233 29.84 4.53 1.85
N ALA A 234 28.91 5.07 2.65
CA ALA A 234 28.97 6.48 3.08
C ALA A 234 30.26 6.78 3.87
N LEU A 235 30.65 5.90 4.79
CA LEU A 235 31.89 6.04 5.57
C LEU A 235 33.16 5.97 4.71
N ARG A 236 33.17 5.17 3.64
CA ARG A 236 34.31 5.11 2.70
C ARG A 236 34.42 6.33 1.79
N GLY A 237 33.30 6.97 1.49
CA GLY A 237 33.24 8.19 0.68
C GLY A 237 33.51 9.48 1.46
N MET A 238 33.86 9.39 2.74
CA MET A 238 34.20 10.54 3.58
C MET A 238 35.71 10.71 3.71
N ASP A 239 36.21 11.90 3.38
CA ASP A 239 37.62 12.29 3.58
C ASP A 239 37.90 12.80 5.01
N CYS A 240 36.85 13.11 5.78
CA CYS A 240 36.94 13.78 7.08
C CYS A 240 36.66 12.84 8.29
N ALA A 241 37.18 13.25 9.45
CA ALA A 241 36.86 12.72 10.78
C ALA A 241 35.35 12.67 11.07
N LEU A 242 34.92 11.80 12.00
CA LEU A 242 33.50 11.67 12.42
C LEU A 242 32.98 12.95 13.13
N ALA A 243 33.85 13.92 13.38
CA ALA A 243 33.56 15.20 14.01
C ALA A 243 32.47 16.02 13.29
N GLU A 244 32.47 16.08 11.96
CA GLU A 244 31.46 16.82 11.19
C GLU A 244 30.06 16.21 11.36
N PRO A 245 29.81 14.93 11.01
CA PRO A 245 28.50 14.33 11.19
C PRO A 245 28.08 14.29 12.66
N ALA A 246 29.01 14.09 13.61
CA ALA A 246 28.72 14.17 15.04
C ALA A 246 28.22 15.57 15.45
N ASN A 247 28.81 16.64 14.90
CA ASN A 247 28.37 18.01 15.14
C ASN A 247 26.97 18.28 14.58
N HIS A 248 26.66 17.74 13.39
CA HIS A 248 25.32 17.83 12.81
C HIS A 248 24.28 17.13 13.69
N ALA A 249 24.59 15.91 14.13
CA ALA A 249 23.75 15.17 15.08
C ALA A 249 23.57 15.91 16.41
N ARG A 250 24.64 16.53 16.94
CA ARG A 250 24.62 17.34 18.18
C ARG A 250 23.69 18.54 18.07
N ARG A 251 23.75 19.29 16.97
CA ARG A 251 22.88 20.47 16.74
C ARG A 251 21.39 20.09 16.78
N ARG A 252 21.05 18.88 16.33
CA ARG A 252 19.70 18.31 16.33
C ARG A 252 19.40 17.40 17.55
N GLY A 253 20.31 17.37 18.53
CA GLY A 253 20.11 16.73 19.83
C GLY A 253 20.35 15.23 19.89
N TRP A 254 20.77 14.58 18.80
CA TRP A 254 20.88 13.11 18.69
C TRP A 254 22.30 12.57 18.55
N GLU A 255 23.32 13.34 18.93
CA GLU A 255 24.72 12.88 18.95
C GLU A 255 24.90 11.55 19.70
N GLU A 256 24.15 11.34 20.79
CA GLU A 256 24.12 10.07 21.53
C GLU A 256 23.70 8.88 20.65
N GLY A 257 22.65 9.05 19.85
CA GLY A 257 22.16 8.02 18.92
C GLY A 257 23.12 7.79 17.77
N PHE A 258 23.76 8.84 17.27
CA PHE A 258 24.79 8.75 16.23
C PHE A 258 25.95 7.84 16.66
N TRP A 259 26.54 8.10 17.83
CA TRP A 259 27.64 7.25 18.33
C TRP A 259 27.19 5.82 18.65
N GLY A 260 25.99 5.67 19.23
CA GLY A 260 25.41 4.34 19.48
C GLY A 260 25.20 3.56 18.18
N ALA A 261 24.72 4.22 17.13
CA ALA A 261 24.52 3.61 15.83
C ALA A 261 25.84 3.19 15.17
N LEU A 262 26.89 4.00 15.24
CA LEU A 262 28.22 3.64 14.73
C LEU A 262 28.84 2.45 15.46
N TYR A 263 28.70 2.37 16.79
CA TYR A 263 29.17 1.21 17.54
C TYR A 263 28.44 -0.07 17.10
N ILE A 264 27.11 -0.02 16.99
CA ILE A 264 26.31 -1.17 16.55
C ILE A 264 26.71 -1.58 15.13
N PHE A 265 26.95 -0.61 14.25
CA PHE A 265 27.42 -0.85 12.89
C PHE A 265 28.77 -1.58 12.89
N ASP A 266 29.78 -1.07 13.61
CA ASP A 266 31.13 -1.64 13.60
C ASP A 266 31.16 -3.04 14.23
N GLU A 267 30.40 -3.25 15.31
CA GLU A 267 30.25 -4.57 15.94
C GLU A 267 29.51 -5.56 15.03
N ALA A 268 28.42 -5.14 14.38
CA ALA A 268 27.71 -5.98 13.41
C ALA A 268 28.60 -6.34 12.21
N TRP A 269 29.40 -5.39 11.73
CA TRP A 269 30.37 -5.61 10.67
C TRP A 269 31.40 -6.66 11.09
N LYS A 270 32.00 -6.49 12.27
CA LYS A 270 32.96 -7.43 12.86
C LYS A 270 32.39 -8.83 13.00
N GLN A 271 31.14 -8.97 13.41
CA GLN A 271 30.52 -10.29 13.52
C GLN A 271 30.22 -10.95 12.16
N LEU A 272 30.03 -10.18 11.09
CA LEU A 272 29.82 -10.70 9.74
C LEU A 272 31.12 -11.04 9.01
N PHE A 273 32.13 -10.19 9.15
CA PHE A 273 33.36 -10.24 8.34
C PHE A 273 34.62 -10.64 9.12
N GLY A 274 34.59 -10.61 10.46
CA GLY A 274 35.70 -11.00 11.33
C GLY A 274 36.63 -9.84 11.74
N GLU A 275 36.48 -8.67 11.15
CA GLU A 275 37.28 -7.47 11.41
C GLU A 275 36.40 -6.22 11.53
N GLY A 276 36.85 -5.17 12.23
CA GLY A 276 36.13 -3.90 12.30
C GLY A 276 36.21 -3.13 10.97
N PHE A 277 35.22 -2.28 10.68
CA PHE A 277 35.21 -1.49 9.45
C PHE A 277 35.89 -0.13 9.61
N LEU A 278 35.74 0.47 10.79
CA LEU A 278 36.21 1.83 11.04
C LEU A 278 37.75 1.90 11.02
N SER A 279 38.29 2.99 10.47
CA SER A 279 39.73 3.25 10.51
C SER A 279 40.21 3.44 11.96
N GLY A 280 41.53 3.32 12.20
CA GLY A 280 42.10 3.53 13.54
C GLY A 280 41.72 4.88 14.15
N ASP A 281 41.72 5.95 13.35
CA ASP A 281 41.32 7.30 13.79
C ASP A 281 39.82 7.40 14.09
N GLN A 282 38.99 6.83 13.22
CA GLN A 282 37.54 6.77 13.41
C GLN A 282 37.18 5.95 14.67
N HIS A 283 37.87 4.84 14.90
CA HIS A 283 37.70 4.02 16.09
C HIS A 283 38.18 4.77 17.35
N ALA A 284 39.30 5.49 17.29
CA ALA A 284 39.78 6.30 18.40
C ALA A 284 38.83 7.46 18.74
N GLU A 285 38.15 8.06 17.76
CA GLU A 285 37.06 9.02 17.98
C GLU A 285 35.83 8.34 18.58
N LEU A 286 35.47 7.17 18.05
CA LEU A 286 34.41 6.32 18.57
C LEU A 286 34.69 5.81 19.97
N ASP A 287 35.93 5.74 20.46
CA ASP A 287 36.26 5.36 21.84
C ASP A 287 36.24 6.55 22.81
N ARG A 288 36.61 7.74 22.32
CA ARG A 288 36.55 9.00 23.08
C ARG A 288 35.12 9.49 23.29
N ALA A 289 34.25 9.36 22.30
CA ALA A 289 32.85 9.75 22.38
C ALA A 289 32.02 8.98 23.46
N PRO A 290 32.20 7.66 23.69
CA PRO A 290 31.55 6.84 24.70
C PRO A 290 31.62 7.38 26.11
N ALA A 291 32.72 8.06 26.48
CA ALA A 291 32.82 8.67 27.81
C ALA A 291 31.77 9.77 28.01
N ARG A 292 31.45 10.55 26.95
CA ARG A 292 30.46 11.64 26.99
C ARG A 292 29.01 11.14 27.10
N TYR A 293 28.75 9.88 26.74
CA TYR A 293 27.40 9.29 26.68
C TYR A 293 27.30 7.91 27.37
N ALA A 294 28.20 7.62 28.31
CA ALA A 294 28.41 6.30 28.92
C ALA A 294 27.15 5.68 29.54
N ALA A 295 26.28 6.49 30.15
CA ALA A 295 25.03 6.02 30.76
C ALA A 295 24.04 5.41 29.76
N VAL A 296 24.16 5.76 28.48
CA VAL A 296 23.27 5.28 27.42
C VAL A 296 23.86 4.05 26.77
N ARG A 297 25.18 4.07 26.55
CA ARG A 297 25.95 2.89 26.17
C ARG A 297 25.65 1.70 27.10
N ALA A 298 25.70 1.93 28.41
CA ALA A 298 25.43 0.91 29.43
C ALA A 298 23.99 0.36 29.42
N ARG A 299 23.04 1.05 28.77
CA ARG A 299 21.61 0.67 28.76
C ARG A 299 21.11 0.17 27.40
N LEU A 300 21.68 0.68 26.31
CA LEU A 300 21.29 0.35 24.94
C LEU A 300 22.07 -0.87 24.45
N LEU A 301 23.40 -0.79 24.43
CA LEU A 301 24.24 -1.78 23.75
C LEU A 301 24.08 -3.20 24.31
N PRO A 302 23.96 -3.44 25.64
CA PRO A 302 23.75 -4.79 26.16
C PRO A 302 22.43 -5.44 25.70
N GLY A 303 21.45 -4.64 25.27
CA GLY A 303 20.16 -5.13 24.76
C GLY A 303 20.14 -5.33 23.24
N VAL A 304 21.21 -4.98 22.51
CA VAL A 304 21.29 -5.19 21.06
C VAL A 304 21.54 -6.67 20.79
N ARG A 305 20.72 -7.26 19.91
CA ARG A 305 20.88 -8.63 19.45
C ARG A 305 21.53 -8.63 18.08
N TYR A 306 22.70 -9.24 17.94
CA TYR A 306 23.43 -9.34 16.68
C TYR A 306 23.16 -10.68 15.99
N LEU A 307 23.18 -10.67 14.65
CA LEU A 307 22.97 -11.84 13.78
C LEU A 307 21.71 -12.64 14.14
N ALA A 308 20.69 -11.94 14.63
CA ALA A 308 19.46 -12.52 15.15
C ALA A 308 18.29 -12.18 14.22
N ASP A 309 17.31 -13.08 14.15
CA ASP A 309 16.13 -12.96 13.29
C ASP A 309 16.46 -12.64 11.82
N GLY A 310 17.62 -13.13 11.36
CA GLY A 310 18.10 -13.00 9.98
C GLY A 310 18.55 -11.60 9.59
N VAL A 311 18.79 -10.69 10.53
CA VAL A 311 19.34 -9.33 10.29
C VAL A 311 20.69 -9.13 11.02
N PRO A 312 21.56 -8.22 10.54
CA PRO A 312 22.81 -7.88 11.22
C PRO A 312 22.66 -7.46 12.69
N ALA A 313 21.70 -6.59 13.02
CA ALA A 313 21.44 -6.20 14.41
C ALA A 313 19.99 -5.76 14.65
N ILE A 314 19.47 -6.05 15.85
CA ILE A 314 18.15 -5.61 16.34
C ILE A 314 18.34 -4.70 17.53
N ILE A 315 17.76 -3.50 17.45
CA ILE A 315 17.88 -2.47 18.48
C ILE A 315 16.70 -2.61 19.44
N PRO A 316 16.94 -2.65 20.77
CA PRO A 316 15.86 -2.81 21.74
C PRO A 316 14.93 -1.59 21.73
N PHE A 317 13.62 -1.84 21.69
CA PHE A 317 12.61 -0.78 21.52
C PHE A 317 12.63 0.26 22.64
N GLN A 318 12.71 -0.17 23.90
CA GLN A 318 12.62 0.76 25.05
C GLN A 318 13.82 1.71 25.10
N PRO A 319 15.09 1.26 25.06
CA PRO A 319 16.23 2.17 25.07
C PRO A 319 16.28 3.09 23.83
N ALA A 320 15.90 2.60 22.64
CA ALA A 320 15.81 3.43 21.44
C ALA A 320 14.76 4.55 21.59
N LYS A 321 13.60 4.26 22.21
CA LYS A 321 12.59 5.28 22.51
C LYS A 321 13.06 6.30 23.55
N VAL A 322 13.81 5.88 24.56
CA VAL A 322 14.43 6.81 25.52
C VAL A 322 15.42 7.74 24.81
N ALA A 323 16.25 7.20 23.90
CA ALA A 323 17.16 8.01 23.09
C ALA A 323 16.39 9.02 22.21
N TYR A 324 15.24 8.63 21.65
CA TYR A 324 14.37 9.54 20.88
C TYR A 324 13.85 10.70 21.73
N TYR A 325 13.33 10.45 22.93
CA TYR A 325 12.85 11.52 23.81
C TYR A 325 13.99 12.45 24.26
N ARG A 326 15.18 11.90 24.57
CA ARG A 326 16.36 12.71 24.88
C ARG A 326 16.76 13.60 23.72
N LYS A 327 16.71 13.07 22.48
CA LYS A 327 16.90 13.86 21.26
C LYS A 327 15.97 15.06 21.23
N VAL A 328 14.66 14.83 21.43
CA VAL A 328 13.66 15.93 21.40
C VAL A 328 14.00 16.99 22.45
N MET A 329 14.39 16.57 23.66
CA MET A 329 14.74 17.49 24.74
C MET A 329 16.03 18.28 24.49
N ARG A 330 17.03 17.65 23.85
CA ARG A 330 18.35 18.24 23.55
C ARG A 330 18.38 19.03 22.24
N ASP A 331 17.33 19.00 21.42
CA ASP A 331 17.25 19.76 20.18
C ASP A 331 17.29 21.28 20.49
N THR A 332 18.41 21.92 20.16
CA THR A 332 18.66 23.34 20.46
C THR A 332 17.84 24.29 19.61
N ARG A 333 17.30 23.81 18.48
CA ARG A 333 16.51 24.62 17.54
C ARG A 333 15.01 24.58 17.81
N ARG A 334 14.57 23.88 18.85
CA ARG A 334 13.15 23.81 19.25
C ARG A 334 12.92 24.54 20.56
N GLY A 335 11.92 25.42 20.60
CA GLY A 335 11.48 26.08 21.83
C GLY A 335 10.85 25.10 22.82
N SER A 336 10.93 25.41 24.12
CA SER A 336 10.49 24.52 25.21
C SER A 336 9.01 24.11 25.12
N GLY A 337 8.11 25.03 24.72
CA GLY A 337 6.69 24.72 24.53
C GLY A 337 6.43 23.71 23.40
N ARG A 338 7.22 23.78 22.31
CA ARG A 338 7.09 22.82 21.20
C ARG A 338 7.60 21.43 21.57
N LYS A 339 8.66 21.35 22.38
CA LYS A 339 9.18 20.07 22.89
C LYS A 339 8.13 19.31 23.71
N LEU A 340 7.41 20.01 24.58
CA LEU A 340 6.31 19.41 25.37
C LEU A 340 5.18 18.88 24.48
N LEU A 341 4.83 19.64 23.44
CA LEU A 341 3.84 19.21 22.45
C LEU A 341 4.30 17.95 21.70
N ASP A 342 5.56 17.89 21.26
CA ASP A 342 6.06 16.70 20.55
C ASP A 342 6.03 15.44 21.43
N VAL A 343 6.36 15.56 22.72
CA VAL A 343 6.25 14.45 23.67
C VAL A 343 4.79 14.05 23.87
N TYR A 344 3.89 15.03 24.05
CA TYR A 344 2.46 14.79 24.16
C TYR A 344 1.90 14.08 22.93
N ASP A 345 2.21 14.54 21.72
CA ASP A 345 1.76 13.96 20.45
C ASP A 345 2.30 12.52 20.30
N THR A 346 3.56 12.27 20.67
CA THR A 346 4.14 10.92 20.64
C THR A 346 3.45 9.97 21.62
N LEU A 347 3.11 10.45 22.82
CA LEU A 347 2.37 9.65 23.82
C LEU A 347 0.94 9.38 23.37
N LEU A 348 0.25 10.38 22.82
CA LEU A 348 -1.09 10.24 22.27
C LEU A 348 -1.12 9.18 21.16
N TRP A 349 -0.13 9.23 20.27
CA TRP A 349 0.06 8.25 19.21
C TRP A 349 0.30 6.84 19.78
N ALA A 350 1.13 6.71 20.82
CA ALA A 350 1.37 5.43 21.50
C ALA A 350 0.11 4.87 22.17
N VAL A 351 -0.72 5.72 22.79
CA VAL A 351 -2.02 5.32 23.38
C VAL A 351 -2.96 4.83 22.28
N ARG A 352 -3.09 5.58 21.18
CA ARG A 352 -3.91 5.18 20.02
C ARG A 352 -3.49 3.83 19.46
N TRP A 353 -2.18 3.63 19.29
CA TRP A 353 -1.61 2.37 18.81
C TRP A 353 -1.95 1.21 19.76
N LYS A 354 -1.76 1.40 21.07
CA LYS A 354 -2.08 0.39 22.10
C LYS A 354 -3.58 0.05 22.16
N LEU A 355 -4.44 1.04 21.96
CA LEU A 355 -5.90 0.86 21.93
C LEU A 355 -6.45 0.37 20.59
N HIS A 356 -5.59 0.18 19.58
CA HIS A 356 -5.98 -0.26 18.24
C HIS A 356 -7.09 0.58 17.61
N ILE A 357 -7.17 1.87 17.95
CA ILE A 357 -8.19 2.77 17.44
C ILE A 357 -7.85 3.12 15.99
N ARG A 358 -8.58 2.51 15.05
CA ARG A 358 -8.53 2.82 13.61
C ARG A 358 -9.83 3.51 13.21
N SER A 359 -9.84 4.84 13.24
CA SER A 359 -10.98 5.61 12.77
C SER A 359 -10.82 5.94 11.28
N GLN A 360 -11.89 5.73 10.52
CA GLN A 360 -11.97 6.05 9.09
C GLN A 360 -13.44 6.34 8.74
N PRO A 361 -13.70 7.16 7.71
CA PRO A 361 -15.06 7.36 7.23
C PRO A 361 -15.60 6.09 6.56
N ALA A 362 -16.92 6.02 6.46
CA ALA A 362 -17.57 5.05 5.59
C ALA A 362 -17.59 5.55 4.14
N LEU A 363 -17.51 4.63 3.20
CA LEU A 363 -17.76 4.90 1.78
C LEU A 363 -18.56 3.75 1.19
N LEU A 364 -19.52 4.05 0.33
CA LEU A 364 -20.24 3.05 -0.44
C LEU A 364 -19.90 3.19 -1.92
N VAL A 365 -19.38 2.12 -2.50
CA VAL A 365 -19.09 2.00 -3.93
C VAL A 365 -20.01 0.96 -4.51
N SER A 366 -20.68 1.25 -5.63
CA SER A 366 -21.47 0.25 -6.36
C SER A 366 -20.95 0.07 -7.76
N VAL A 367 -20.76 -1.18 -8.18
CA VAL A 367 -20.37 -1.55 -9.54
C VAL A 367 -21.50 -2.37 -10.17
N SER A 368 -22.12 -1.81 -11.20
CA SER A 368 -23.26 -2.37 -11.95
C SER A 368 -22.88 -2.58 -13.41
N GLY A 369 -23.67 -3.39 -14.12
CA GLY A 369 -23.47 -3.64 -15.56
C GLY A 369 -23.98 -5.01 -16.00
N VAL A 370 -24.02 -5.24 -17.31
CA VAL A 370 -24.48 -6.52 -17.89
C VAL A 370 -23.58 -7.69 -17.48
N ASP A 371 -24.08 -8.92 -17.56
CA ASP A 371 -23.24 -10.10 -17.34
C ASP A 371 -22.13 -10.17 -18.42
N GLY A 372 -20.93 -10.65 -18.05
CA GLY A 372 -19.74 -10.56 -18.93
C GLY A 372 -18.98 -9.22 -18.90
N SER A 373 -19.49 -8.16 -18.24
CA SER A 373 -18.80 -6.85 -18.16
C SER A 373 -17.54 -6.80 -17.28
N GLY A 374 -17.27 -7.82 -16.47
CA GLY A 374 -16.07 -7.88 -15.61
C GLY A 374 -16.24 -7.26 -14.21
N LYS A 375 -17.46 -7.02 -13.74
CA LYS A 375 -17.76 -6.42 -12.42
C LYS A 375 -16.97 -7.05 -11.26
N SER A 376 -17.06 -8.38 -11.11
CA SER A 376 -16.43 -9.10 -10.00
C SER A 376 -14.91 -8.97 -9.99
N LEU A 377 -14.28 -8.95 -11.18
CA LEU A 377 -12.84 -8.69 -11.33
C LEU A 377 -12.48 -7.28 -10.82
N GLN A 378 -13.22 -6.27 -11.25
CA GLN A 378 -12.98 -4.88 -10.87
C GLN A 378 -13.24 -4.64 -9.38
N VAL A 379 -14.28 -5.28 -8.81
CA VAL A 379 -14.58 -5.22 -7.37
C VAL A 379 -13.45 -5.84 -6.54
N GLU A 380 -12.94 -6.99 -6.94
CA GLU A 380 -11.85 -7.67 -6.23
C GLU A 380 -10.54 -6.90 -6.31
N ARG A 381 -10.18 -6.39 -7.50
CA ARG A 381 -9.01 -5.51 -7.65
C ARG A 381 -9.17 -4.22 -6.83
N LEU A 382 -10.37 -3.63 -6.78
CA LEU A 382 -10.62 -2.43 -5.97
C LEU A 382 -10.52 -2.73 -4.46
N ARG A 383 -10.94 -3.91 -4.01
CA ARG A 383 -10.71 -4.37 -2.64
C ARG A 383 -9.22 -4.38 -2.30
N GLN A 384 -8.40 -4.96 -3.18
CA GLN A 384 -6.94 -5.02 -3.01
C GLN A 384 -6.31 -3.64 -2.99
N VAL A 385 -6.81 -2.69 -3.79
CA VAL A 385 -6.36 -1.28 -3.76
C VAL A 385 -6.60 -0.66 -2.38
N PHE A 386 -7.80 -0.79 -1.81
CA PHE A 386 -8.08 -0.25 -0.46
C PHE A 386 -7.26 -0.94 0.63
N GLU A 387 -7.07 -2.25 0.54
CA GLU A 387 -6.23 -3.00 1.48
C GLU A 387 -4.77 -2.59 1.42
N THR A 388 -4.25 -2.36 0.21
CA THR A 388 -2.91 -1.81 -0.03
C THR A 388 -2.73 -0.43 0.64
N CYS A 389 -3.81 0.34 0.77
CA CYS A 389 -3.83 1.63 1.47
C CYS A 389 -4.11 1.51 2.98
N ASP A 390 -4.15 0.30 3.57
CA ASP A 390 -4.55 0.01 4.96
C ASP A 390 -5.96 0.54 5.32
N VAL A 391 -6.89 0.52 4.35
CA VAL A 391 -8.29 0.92 4.55
C VAL A 391 -9.17 -0.31 4.76
N ARG A 392 -10.00 -0.31 5.81
CA ARG A 392 -10.93 -1.42 6.06
C ARG A 392 -12.04 -1.42 5.01
N VAL A 393 -12.10 -2.49 4.23
CA VAL A 393 -13.04 -2.68 3.13
C VAL A 393 -13.81 -4.00 3.24
N ARG A 394 -15.05 -4.03 2.74
CA ARG A 394 -15.85 -5.25 2.59
C ARG A 394 -16.58 -5.26 1.25
N CYS A 395 -16.44 -6.37 0.53
CA CYS A 395 -17.24 -6.62 -0.66
C CYS A 395 -18.57 -7.25 -0.26
N VAL A 396 -19.66 -6.76 -0.85
CA VAL A 396 -21.00 -7.30 -0.70
C VAL A 396 -21.50 -7.65 -2.08
N TRP A 397 -21.59 -8.94 -2.37
CA TRP A 397 -22.29 -9.42 -3.55
C TRP A 397 -23.80 -9.43 -3.27
N ALA A 398 -24.60 -8.95 -4.22
CA ALA A 398 -26.04 -8.88 -4.06
C ALA A 398 -26.76 -9.01 -5.41
N ARG A 399 -27.51 -10.08 -5.61
CA ARG A 399 -28.45 -10.23 -6.72
C ARG A 399 -29.87 -10.34 -6.15
N GLY A 400 -30.88 -9.83 -6.83
CA GLY A 400 -32.25 -9.89 -6.29
C GLY A 400 -32.73 -11.33 -6.10
N ALA A 401 -33.36 -11.60 -4.95
CA ALA A 401 -33.81 -12.92 -4.48
C ALA A 401 -32.71 -13.97 -4.33
N SER A 402 -31.48 -13.54 -3.99
CA SER A 402 -30.33 -14.44 -3.83
C SER A 402 -29.87 -14.63 -2.39
N SER A 403 -30.47 -13.95 -1.39
CA SER A 403 -30.10 -14.23 0.00
C SER A 403 -30.45 -15.68 0.40
N PRO A 404 -29.62 -16.31 1.25
CA PRO A 404 -29.85 -17.69 1.70
C PRO A 404 -31.26 -17.91 2.28
N GLY A 405 -31.77 -16.93 3.04
CA GLY A 405 -33.10 -16.99 3.66
C GLY A 405 -34.25 -16.91 2.65
N VAL A 406 -34.11 -16.10 1.60
CA VAL A 406 -35.13 -16.00 0.53
C VAL A 406 -35.17 -17.26 -0.33
N GLY A 407 -34.01 -17.86 -0.62
CA GLY A 407 -33.92 -19.15 -1.31
C GLY A 407 -34.60 -20.29 -0.53
N VAL A 408 -34.46 -20.32 0.79
CA VAL A 408 -35.17 -21.27 1.66
C VAL A 408 -36.68 -21.01 1.67
N ALA A 409 -37.11 -19.76 1.81
CA ALA A 409 -38.54 -19.40 1.79
C ALA A 409 -39.21 -19.72 0.45
N LEU A 410 -38.53 -19.49 -0.68
CA LEU A 410 -39.01 -19.83 -2.02
C LEU A 410 -39.10 -21.35 -2.23
N ARG A 411 -38.16 -22.14 -1.67
CA ARG A 411 -38.21 -23.61 -1.71
C ARG A 411 -39.32 -24.18 -0.83
N ALA A 412 -39.50 -23.62 0.37
CA ALA A 412 -40.60 -23.99 1.26
C ALA A 412 -41.97 -23.65 0.63
N GLY A 413 -42.09 -22.48 -0.02
CA GLY A 413 -43.29 -22.09 -0.76
C GLY A 413 -43.58 -23.00 -1.97
N LYS A 414 -42.55 -23.51 -2.66
CA LYS A 414 -42.72 -24.55 -3.69
C LYS A 414 -43.25 -25.86 -3.10
N GLY A 415 -42.79 -26.28 -1.92
CA GLY A 415 -43.31 -27.47 -1.24
C GLY A 415 -44.80 -27.36 -0.88
N VAL A 416 -45.29 -26.16 -0.57
CA VAL A 416 -46.70 -25.91 -0.26
C VAL A 416 -47.57 -25.80 -1.53
N LEU A 417 -47.01 -25.33 -2.65
CA LEU A 417 -47.69 -25.28 -3.95
C LEU A 417 -47.66 -26.62 -4.71
N GLN A 418 -46.66 -27.48 -4.44
CA GLN A 418 -46.54 -28.83 -5.00
C GLN A 418 -47.30 -29.89 -4.20
N ALA A 419 -47.76 -29.58 -2.98
CA ALA A 419 -48.66 -30.45 -2.21
C ALA A 419 -50.07 -30.60 -2.82
N GLY A 420 -50.29 -30.10 -4.04
CA GLY A 420 -51.51 -30.30 -4.85
C GLY A 420 -51.26 -30.93 -6.23
N GLU A 421 -50.03 -31.32 -6.57
CA GLU A 421 -49.69 -32.00 -7.84
C GLU A 421 -48.71 -33.16 -7.60
N ASP A 422 -49.11 -34.12 -6.75
CA ASP A 422 -48.53 -35.46 -6.75
C ASP A 422 -49.13 -36.26 -7.91
N ALA A 423 -48.53 -36.20 -9.10
CA ALA A 423 -48.43 -37.29 -10.09
C ALA A 423 -48.00 -36.76 -11.47
N ALA A 424 -46.71 -36.49 -11.68
CA ALA A 424 -46.15 -36.49 -13.03
C ALA A 424 -44.62 -36.67 -13.01
N GLN A 425 -44.23 -37.95 -13.14
CA GLN A 425 -43.07 -38.44 -13.89
C GLN A 425 -41.69 -37.86 -13.58
N ALA A 426 -40.83 -38.77 -13.09
CA ALA A 426 -39.38 -38.69 -13.19
C ALA A 426 -38.96 -38.34 -14.62
N ALA A 427 -38.40 -37.15 -14.82
CA ALA A 427 -37.76 -36.74 -16.07
C ALA A 427 -36.24 -36.94 -15.97
N PRO A 428 -35.57 -37.30 -17.09
CA PRO A 428 -34.15 -37.67 -17.09
C PRO A 428 -33.24 -36.48 -16.81
N GLU A 429 -32.00 -36.76 -16.42
CA GLU A 429 -30.89 -35.79 -16.32
C GLU A 429 -30.87 -34.84 -17.52
N GLN A 430 -31.24 -33.58 -17.28
CA GLN A 430 -31.35 -32.56 -18.32
C GLN A 430 -29.96 -32.03 -18.66
N ALA A 431 -29.67 -31.95 -19.97
CA ALA A 431 -28.53 -31.24 -20.53
C ALA A 431 -28.36 -29.84 -19.89
N PRO A 432 -27.13 -29.30 -19.81
CA PRO A 432 -26.89 -28.01 -19.19
C PRO A 432 -27.65 -26.89 -19.93
N ARG A 433 -28.77 -26.46 -19.35
CA ARG A 433 -29.60 -25.38 -19.89
C ARG A 433 -28.84 -24.06 -19.86
N THR A 434 -28.90 -23.30 -20.96
CA THR A 434 -28.30 -21.96 -21.05
C THR A 434 -29.00 -20.98 -20.11
N GLU A 435 -28.34 -19.88 -19.73
CA GLU A 435 -28.97 -18.87 -18.86
C GLU A 435 -30.16 -18.18 -19.56
N SER A 436 -30.08 -18.00 -20.88
CA SER A 436 -31.18 -17.49 -21.71
C SER A 436 -32.44 -18.37 -21.64
N GLU A 437 -32.31 -19.70 -21.63
CA GLU A 437 -33.45 -20.63 -21.50
C GLU A 437 -34.10 -20.55 -20.11
N LYS A 438 -33.28 -20.52 -19.05
CA LYS A 438 -33.76 -20.33 -17.67
C LYS A 438 -34.45 -18.98 -17.50
N PHE A 439 -33.94 -17.95 -18.15
CA PHE A 439 -34.51 -16.60 -18.19
C PHE A 439 -35.90 -16.61 -18.84
N LEU A 440 -36.05 -17.24 -20.01
CA LEU A 440 -37.33 -17.36 -20.71
C LEU A 440 -38.38 -18.12 -19.89
N GLU A 441 -37.99 -19.20 -19.20
CA GLU A 441 -38.89 -19.95 -18.30
C GLU A 441 -39.42 -19.07 -17.16
N ARG A 442 -38.54 -18.31 -16.48
CA ARG A 442 -38.94 -17.38 -15.41
C ARG A 442 -39.88 -16.30 -15.93
N ARG A 443 -39.58 -15.73 -17.11
CA ARG A 443 -40.43 -14.71 -17.73
C ARG A 443 -41.84 -15.21 -18.05
N ARG A 444 -41.98 -16.46 -18.48
CA ARG A 444 -43.30 -17.10 -18.70
C ARG A 444 -44.12 -17.19 -17.41
N ARG A 445 -43.51 -17.62 -16.29
CA ARG A 445 -44.18 -17.73 -14.99
C ARG A 445 -44.62 -16.36 -14.43
N LEU A 446 -43.79 -15.34 -14.62
CA LEU A 446 -44.02 -13.98 -14.11
C LEU A 446 -44.99 -13.14 -14.96
N ARG A 447 -45.59 -13.76 -15.99
CA ARG A 447 -46.68 -13.15 -16.77
C ARG A 447 -47.98 -13.03 -15.97
N ASN A 448 -48.17 -13.87 -14.93
CA ASN A 448 -49.31 -13.78 -14.02
C ASN A 448 -49.14 -12.57 -13.06
N PRO A 449 -50.10 -11.62 -13.01
CA PRO A 449 -50.03 -10.43 -12.17
C PRO A 449 -49.84 -10.72 -10.67
N PHE A 450 -50.48 -11.75 -10.14
CA PHE A 450 -50.37 -12.13 -8.73
C PHE A 450 -48.99 -12.68 -8.40
N VAL A 451 -48.48 -13.61 -9.23
CA VAL A 451 -47.14 -14.18 -9.08
C VAL A 451 -46.07 -13.08 -9.18
N ARG A 452 -46.26 -12.13 -10.11
CA ARG A 452 -45.40 -10.96 -10.24
C ARG A 452 -45.44 -10.04 -9.01
N TRP A 453 -46.61 -9.83 -8.42
CA TRP A 453 -46.75 -9.04 -7.19
C TRP A 453 -46.01 -9.72 -6.02
N VAL A 454 -46.24 -11.02 -5.79
CA VAL A 454 -45.51 -11.79 -4.76
C VAL A 454 -44.01 -11.73 -5.00
N PHE A 455 -43.57 -11.94 -6.24
CA PHE A 455 -42.16 -11.85 -6.62
C PHE A 455 -41.56 -10.48 -6.31
N SER A 456 -42.30 -9.39 -6.55
CA SER A 456 -41.87 -8.03 -6.22
C SER A 456 -41.71 -7.81 -4.70
N MET A 457 -42.57 -8.40 -3.87
CA MET A 457 -42.44 -8.33 -2.41
C MET A 457 -41.20 -9.11 -1.93
N VAL A 458 -41.00 -10.31 -2.46
CA VAL A 458 -39.82 -11.15 -2.14
C VAL A 458 -38.53 -10.43 -2.51
N TYR A 459 -38.45 -9.86 -3.71
CA TYR A 459 -37.33 -9.01 -4.12
C TYR A 459 -37.15 -7.83 -3.15
N ALA A 460 -38.22 -7.10 -2.81
CA ALA A 460 -38.13 -5.95 -1.92
C ALA A 460 -37.59 -6.31 -0.52
N VAL A 461 -38.03 -7.43 0.05
CA VAL A 461 -37.53 -7.92 1.35
C VAL A 461 -36.05 -8.29 1.27
N ASP A 462 -35.63 -8.97 0.20
CA ASP A 462 -34.23 -9.33 -0.04
C ASP A 462 -33.31 -8.09 -0.11
N LEU A 463 -33.76 -7.07 -0.86
CA LEU A 463 -33.07 -5.79 -0.99
C LEU A 463 -33.00 -5.06 0.36
N LYS A 464 -34.07 -5.10 1.16
CA LYS A 464 -34.09 -4.51 2.51
C LYS A 464 -33.05 -5.14 3.42
N LEU A 465 -33.05 -6.48 3.52
CA LEU A 465 -32.10 -7.21 4.37
C LEU A 465 -30.65 -6.93 3.96
N THR A 466 -30.38 -6.94 2.65
CA THR A 466 -29.03 -6.75 2.12
C THR A 466 -28.55 -5.31 2.22
N TYR A 467 -29.32 -4.35 1.71
CA TYR A 467 -28.83 -2.97 1.56
C TYR A 467 -29.21 -2.06 2.72
N VAL A 468 -30.41 -2.21 3.30
CA VAL A 468 -30.84 -1.33 4.41
C VAL A 468 -30.30 -1.81 5.75
N ILE A 469 -30.17 -3.12 5.96
CA ILE A 469 -29.64 -3.66 7.22
C ILE A 469 -28.15 -3.91 7.11
N LYS A 470 -27.72 -4.87 6.27
CA LYS A 470 -26.31 -5.31 6.22
C LYS A 470 -25.36 -4.21 5.73
N VAL A 471 -25.64 -3.55 4.60
CA VAL A 471 -24.75 -2.48 4.09
C VAL A 471 -24.70 -1.29 5.04
N ARG A 472 -25.84 -0.80 5.56
CA ARG A 472 -25.83 0.30 6.53
C ARG A 472 -25.06 -0.06 7.80
N PHE A 473 -25.22 -1.27 8.34
CA PHE A 473 -24.46 -1.72 9.50
C PHE A 473 -22.95 -1.70 9.24
N LEU A 474 -22.50 -2.21 8.08
CA LEU A 474 -21.09 -2.16 7.71
C LEU A 474 -20.56 -0.72 7.60
N MET A 475 -21.36 0.18 7.00
CA MET A 475 -21.02 1.60 6.93
C MET A 475 -20.94 2.26 8.31
N LEU A 476 -21.85 1.93 9.24
CA LEU A 476 -21.79 2.43 10.63
C LEU A 476 -20.52 2.02 11.36
N THR A 477 -19.89 0.90 10.99
CA THR A 477 -18.57 0.49 11.52
C THR A 477 -17.38 1.24 10.88
N GLY A 478 -17.65 2.21 10.00
CA GLY A 478 -16.66 3.00 9.28
C GLY A 478 -15.98 2.26 8.14
N LYS A 479 -16.57 1.18 7.60
CA LYS A 479 -15.94 0.41 6.51
C LYS A 479 -16.26 1.02 5.15
N VAL A 480 -15.33 0.88 4.21
CA VAL A 480 -15.63 0.98 2.78
C VAL A 480 -16.42 -0.27 2.39
N VAL A 481 -17.57 -0.09 1.76
CA VAL A 481 -18.42 -1.18 1.28
C VAL A 481 -18.45 -1.12 -0.24
N ILE A 482 -17.98 -2.17 -0.91
CA ILE A 482 -18.02 -2.30 -2.37
C ILE A 482 -19.11 -3.30 -2.72
N CYS A 483 -20.17 -2.84 -3.36
CA CYS A 483 -21.26 -3.68 -3.83
C CYS A 483 -20.95 -4.18 -5.25
N ASP A 484 -20.76 -5.51 -5.39
CA ASP A 484 -20.83 -6.19 -6.68
C ASP A 484 -22.30 -6.42 -6.98
N ARG A 485 -22.84 -5.59 -7.89
CA ARG A 485 -24.27 -5.34 -8.12
C ARG A 485 -24.96 -4.60 -6.99
N TYR A 486 -25.84 -3.69 -7.37
CA TYR A 486 -26.59 -2.84 -6.46
C TYR A 486 -28.08 -2.83 -6.77
N VAL A 487 -28.85 -1.94 -6.15
CA VAL A 487 -30.30 -1.84 -6.39
C VAL A 487 -30.63 -1.67 -7.87
N TYR A 488 -29.74 -1.03 -8.65
CA TYR A 488 -29.92 -0.84 -10.09
C TYR A 488 -29.96 -2.18 -10.84
N ASP A 489 -29.08 -3.11 -10.52
CA ASP A 489 -29.05 -4.45 -11.12
C ASP A 489 -30.34 -5.23 -10.78
N ALA A 490 -30.83 -5.11 -9.54
CA ALA A 490 -32.08 -5.75 -9.16
C ALA A 490 -33.31 -5.20 -9.91
N LEU A 491 -33.31 -3.90 -10.23
CA LEU A 491 -34.37 -3.28 -11.03
C LEU A 491 -34.32 -3.75 -12.48
N VAL A 492 -33.13 -3.84 -13.08
CA VAL A 492 -32.95 -4.39 -14.43
C VAL A 492 -33.34 -5.86 -14.47
N ASP A 493 -32.85 -6.69 -13.55
CA ASP A 493 -33.22 -8.10 -13.45
C ASP A 493 -34.74 -8.27 -13.33
N PHE A 494 -35.39 -7.50 -12.45
CA PHE A 494 -36.85 -7.53 -12.29
C PHE A 494 -37.60 -7.11 -13.56
N ALA A 495 -37.19 -6.00 -14.20
CA ALA A 495 -37.77 -5.50 -15.43
C ALA A 495 -37.66 -6.53 -16.56
N MET A 496 -36.48 -7.12 -16.71
CA MET A 496 -36.21 -8.17 -17.68
C MET A 496 -37.08 -9.41 -17.44
N TYR A 497 -37.22 -9.87 -16.18
CA TYR A 497 -38.06 -11.01 -15.84
C TYR A 497 -39.56 -10.76 -16.01
N THR A 498 -40.02 -9.52 -15.87
CA THR A 498 -41.46 -9.20 -15.86
C THR A 498 -41.95 -8.50 -17.12
N GLY A 499 -41.04 -8.11 -18.02
CA GLY A 499 -41.33 -7.28 -19.18
C GLY A 499 -41.81 -5.87 -18.80
N THR A 500 -41.39 -5.36 -17.64
CA THR A 500 -41.74 -4.01 -17.17
C THR A 500 -40.59 -3.03 -17.40
N ASP A 501 -40.84 -1.74 -17.15
CA ASP A 501 -39.84 -0.67 -17.26
C ASP A 501 -39.02 -0.57 -15.97
N ALA A 502 -37.69 -0.70 -16.06
CA ALA A 502 -36.77 -0.59 -14.95
C ALA A 502 -36.75 0.80 -14.29
N ALA A 503 -37.09 1.86 -15.05
CA ALA A 503 -37.20 3.22 -14.55
C ALA A 503 -38.48 3.43 -13.70
N ARG A 504 -39.52 2.62 -13.96
CA ARG A 504 -40.85 2.68 -13.31
C ARG A 504 -41.20 1.35 -12.60
N PRO A 505 -40.42 0.95 -11.59
CA PRO A 505 -40.65 -0.32 -10.92
C PRO A 505 -41.90 -0.28 -10.02
N PRO A 506 -42.46 -1.45 -9.65
CA PRO A 506 -43.58 -1.53 -8.71
C PRO A 506 -43.30 -0.80 -7.40
N PHE A 507 -44.37 -0.36 -6.72
CA PHE A 507 -44.30 0.46 -5.51
C PHE A 507 -43.29 -0.05 -4.46
N ALA A 508 -43.27 -1.35 -4.16
CA ALA A 508 -42.36 -1.90 -3.16
C ALA A 508 -40.88 -1.80 -3.56
N LEU A 509 -40.54 -2.01 -4.83
CA LEU A 509 -39.16 -1.85 -5.32
C LEU A 509 -38.77 -0.38 -5.44
N ASN A 510 -39.72 0.48 -5.82
CA ASN A 510 -39.50 1.93 -5.80
C ASN A 510 -39.24 2.43 -4.36
N LEU A 511 -39.99 1.95 -3.38
CA LEU A 511 -39.76 2.26 -1.97
C LEU A 511 -38.37 1.78 -1.52
N MET A 512 -37.95 0.57 -1.89
CA MET A 512 -36.59 0.09 -1.58
C MET A 512 -35.53 0.97 -2.23
N ARG A 513 -35.69 1.34 -3.51
CA ARG A 513 -34.77 2.26 -4.21
C ARG A 513 -34.56 3.58 -3.45
N VAL A 514 -35.57 4.08 -2.75
CA VAL A 514 -35.46 5.30 -1.91
C VAL A 514 -34.81 5.02 -0.55
N LEU A 515 -35.05 3.86 0.05
CA LEU A 515 -34.53 3.52 1.38
C LEU A 515 -33.07 3.05 1.38
N VAL A 516 -32.59 2.45 0.28
CA VAL A 516 -31.20 1.99 0.20
C VAL A 516 -30.21 3.16 0.22
N PRO A 517 -29.04 3.03 0.87
CA PRO A 517 -28.08 4.12 0.99
C PRO A 517 -27.53 4.53 -0.38
N ARG A 518 -27.63 5.81 -0.75
CA ARG A 518 -27.12 6.27 -2.06
C ARG A 518 -25.59 6.16 -2.11
N PRO A 519 -24.99 5.39 -3.05
CA PRO A 519 -23.55 5.28 -3.18
C PRO A 519 -22.92 6.61 -3.66
N PRO A 520 -21.92 7.17 -2.95
CA PRO A 520 -21.18 8.32 -3.45
C PRO A 520 -20.39 8.03 -4.73
N VAL A 521 -20.02 6.77 -4.94
CA VAL A 521 -19.35 6.29 -6.16
C VAL A 521 -20.20 5.19 -6.77
N ALA A 522 -20.96 5.53 -7.80
CA ALA A 522 -21.86 4.61 -8.49
C ALA A 522 -21.38 4.45 -9.93
N VAL A 523 -20.92 3.25 -10.30
CA VAL A 523 -20.29 2.98 -11.59
C VAL A 523 -21.11 1.96 -12.38
N LEU A 524 -21.36 2.28 -13.64
CA LEU A 524 -21.87 1.35 -14.63
C LEU A 524 -20.72 0.95 -15.56
N LEU A 525 -20.37 -0.34 -15.60
CA LEU A 525 -19.46 -0.90 -16.59
C LEU A 525 -20.25 -1.17 -17.88
N ASP A 526 -20.03 -0.33 -18.89
CA ASP A 526 -20.70 -0.44 -20.20
C ASP A 526 -19.82 -1.20 -21.18
N VAL A 527 -20.35 -2.29 -21.74
CA VAL A 527 -19.66 -3.14 -22.71
C VAL A 527 -20.64 -3.52 -23.81
N GLU A 528 -20.13 -3.66 -25.04
CA GLU A 528 -20.94 -4.15 -26.14
C GLU A 528 -21.46 -5.58 -25.86
N PRO A 529 -22.74 -5.88 -26.10
CA PRO A 529 -23.33 -7.19 -25.81
C PRO A 529 -22.60 -8.37 -26.47
N ALA A 530 -22.12 -8.21 -27.69
CA ALA A 530 -21.31 -9.23 -28.38
C ALA A 530 -19.99 -9.53 -27.64
N GLU A 531 -19.34 -8.50 -27.10
CA GLU A 531 -18.12 -8.64 -26.32
C GLU A 531 -18.38 -9.29 -24.96
N ALA A 532 -19.48 -8.90 -24.30
CA ALA A 532 -19.94 -9.53 -23.06
C ALA A 532 -20.21 -11.04 -23.25
N LEU A 533 -20.90 -11.41 -24.32
CA LEU A 533 -21.18 -12.81 -24.67
C LEU A 533 -19.90 -13.57 -25.01
N ARG A 534 -18.94 -12.94 -25.72
CA ARG A 534 -17.64 -13.56 -25.99
C ARG A 534 -16.89 -13.91 -24.71
N ARG A 535 -16.96 -13.04 -23.69
CA ARG A 535 -16.35 -13.28 -22.37
C ARG A 535 -17.10 -14.32 -21.54
N LYS A 536 -18.39 -14.51 -21.83
CA LYS A 536 -19.28 -15.40 -21.06
C LYS A 536 -20.27 -16.13 -21.99
N PRO A 537 -19.81 -17.13 -22.77
CA PRO A 537 -20.63 -17.78 -23.79
C PRO A 537 -21.88 -18.48 -23.24
N GLU A 538 -21.88 -18.86 -21.96
CA GLU A 538 -23.01 -19.52 -21.29
C GLU A 538 -24.27 -18.63 -21.15
N GLU A 539 -24.16 -17.32 -21.37
CA GLU A 539 -25.32 -16.41 -21.45
C GLU A 539 -26.23 -16.74 -22.64
N GLY A 540 -25.68 -17.34 -23.70
CA GLY A 540 -26.43 -17.89 -24.83
C GLY A 540 -26.65 -16.92 -26.00
N ASP A 541 -27.33 -15.80 -25.78
CA ASP A 541 -27.69 -14.84 -26.84
C ASP A 541 -27.52 -13.37 -26.42
N THR A 542 -27.23 -12.53 -27.41
CA THR A 542 -27.05 -11.08 -27.32
C THR A 542 -28.34 -10.30 -27.05
N LEU A 543 -29.52 -10.76 -27.49
CA LEU A 543 -30.78 -10.01 -27.36
C LEU A 543 -31.11 -9.65 -25.90
N HIS A 544 -30.90 -10.58 -24.97
CA HIS A 544 -31.10 -10.33 -23.54
C HIS A 544 -30.12 -9.28 -23.01
N LEU A 545 -28.86 -9.36 -23.43
CA LEU A 545 -27.80 -8.44 -23.01
C LEU A 545 -28.00 -7.03 -23.58
N GLU A 546 -28.48 -6.91 -24.82
CA GLU A 546 -28.85 -5.63 -25.45
C GLU A 546 -29.98 -4.92 -24.69
N ALA A 547 -31.03 -5.67 -24.36
CA ALA A 547 -32.15 -5.15 -23.57
C ALA A 547 -31.68 -4.72 -22.16
N ALA A 548 -30.88 -5.55 -21.49
CA ALA A 548 -30.32 -5.22 -20.18
C ALA A 548 -29.42 -3.97 -20.25
N ARG A 549 -28.54 -3.87 -21.25
CA ARG A 549 -27.67 -2.70 -21.47
C ARG A 549 -28.47 -1.42 -21.64
N THR A 550 -29.54 -1.47 -22.45
CA THR A 550 -30.42 -0.32 -22.69
C THR A 550 -31.03 0.18 -21.37
N MET A 551 -31.57 -0.73 -20.56
CA MET A 551 -32.13 -0.40 -19.24
C MET A 551 -31.07 0.16 -18.28
N PHE A 552 -29.86 -0.41 -18.28
CA PHE A 552 -28.75 0.10 -17.46
C PHE A 552 -28.36 1.53 -17.86
N LEU A 553 -28.29 1.84 -19.15
CA LEU A 553 -27.95 3.18 -19.64
C LEU A 553 -29.02 4.21 -19.27
N GLU A 554 -30.30 3.84 -19.32
CA GLU A 554 -31.41 4.69 -18.85
C GLU A 554 -31.34 4.94 -17.34
N LEU A 555 -31.07 3.89 -16.55
CA LEU A 555 -30.86 4.02 -15.11
C LEU A 555 -29.63 4.86 -14.79
N ALA A 556 -28.55 4.72 -15.55
CA ALA A 556 -27.34 5.51 -15.35
C ALA A 556 -27.60 7.01 -15.55
N LYS A 557 -28.35 7.37 -16.60
CA LYS A 557 -28.77 8.76 -16.85
C LYS A 557 -29.66 9.29 -15.72
N SER A 558 -30.69 8.56 -15.34
CA SER A 558 -31.67 9.01 -14.33
C SER A 558 -31.09 9.11 -12.92
N HIS A 559 -30.12 8.25 -12.56
CA HIS A 559 -29.52 8.20 -11.22
C HIS A 559 -28.10 8.79 -11.15
N ARG A 560 -27.58 9.31 -12.26
CA ARG A 560 -26.23 9.90 -12.39
C ARG A 560 -25.11 8.93 -12.04
N LEU A 561 -25.19 7.69 -12.55
CA LEU A 561 -24.08 6.75 -12.46
C LEU A 561 -22.96 7.20 -13.40
N THR A 562 -21.73 6.98 -13.00
CA THR A 562 -20.56 7.17 -13.86
C THR A 562 -20.48 5.97 -14.80
N VAL A 563 -20.69 6.21 -16.10
CA VAL A 563 -20.55 5.18 -17.12
C VAL A 563 -19.07 5.04 -17.47
N MET A 564 -18.53 3.84 -17.30
CA MET A 564 -17.15 3.51 -17.64
C MET A 564 -17.14 2.50 -18.80
N PRO A 565 -16.46 2.81 -19.92
CA PRO A 565 -16.35 1.89 -21.04
C PRO A 565 -15.50 0.68 -20.64
N ALA A 566 -16.13 -0.48 -20.53
CA ALA A 566 -15.55 -1.77 -20.16
C ALA A 566 -15.13 -2.62 -21.38
N GLY A 567 -15.16 -2.03 -22.58
CA GLY A 567 -14.45 -2.52 -23.76
C GLY A 567 -12.94 -2.22 -23.74
N ALA A 568 -12.51 -1.26 -22.91
CA ALA A 568 -11.09 -0.98 -22.68
C ALA A 568 -10.39 -2.12 -21.91
N PRO A 569 -9.05 -2.20 -21.93
CA PRO A 569 -8.30 -3.15 -21.11
C PRO A 569 -8.71 -3.07 -19.64
N ALA A 570 -8.79 -4.23 -18.97
CA ALA A 570 -9.25 -4.31 -17.58
C ALA A 570 -8.46 -3.41 -16.63
N ASP A 571 -7.17 -3.20 -16.90
CA ASP A 571 -6.27 -2.38 -16.10
C ASP A 571 -6.63 -0.89 -16.22
N ALA A 572 -6.95 -0.41 -17.42
CA ALA A 572 -7.37 0.97 -17.63
C ALA A 572 -8.70 1.29 -16.92
N VAL A 573 -9.65 0.34 -16.94
CA VAL A 573 -10.91 0.44 -16.18
C VAL A 573 -10.61 0.48 -14.68
N GLN A 574 -9.73 -0.41 -14.21
CA GLN A 574 -9.37 -0.51 -12.81
C GLN A 574 -8.68 0.76 -12.29
N ALA A 575 -7.75 1.34 -13.05
CA ALA A 575 -7.06 2.57 -12.68
C ALA A 575 -8.05 3.73 -12.47
N ARG A 576 -9.02 3.88 -13.39
CA ARG A 576 -10.07 4.91 -13.30
C ARG A 576 -11.00 4.67 -12.11
N LEU A 577 -11.41 3.42 -11.88
CA LEU A 577 -12.27 3.05 -10.75
C LEU A 577 -11.58 3.28 -9.41
N ALA A 578 -10.33 2.81 -9.27
CA ALA A 578 -9.50 3.01 -8.10
C ALA A 578 -9.33 4.49 -7.78
N ARG A 579 -9.01 5.30 -8.79
CA ARG A 579 -8.86 6.76 -8.63
C ARG A 579 -10.15 7.40 -8.11
N ALA A 580 -11.28 7.17 -8.78
CA ALA A 580 -12.56 7.75 -8.40
C ALA A 580 -12.99 7.33 -6.98
N ALA A 581 -12.76 6.07 -6.60
CA ALA A 581 -13.09 5.55 -5.29
C ALA A 581 -12.20 6.11 -4.17
N LEU A 582 -10.89 6.18 -4.39
CA LEU A 582 -9.95 6.71 -3.40
C LEU A 582 -10.10 8.22 -3.23
N ASP A 583 -10.29 9.00 -4.31
CA ASP A 583 -10.56 10.43 -4.23
C ASP A 583 -11.84 10.68 -3.40
N ALA A 584 -12.91 9.95 -3.69
CA ALA A 584 -14.16 10.03 -2.94
C ALA A 584 -14.00 9.64 -1.45
N PHE A 585 -13.09 8.72 -1.14
CA PHE A 585 -12.78 8.33 0.23
C PHE A 585 -12.01 9.43 0.97
N TYR A 586 -10.89 9.89 0.40
CA TYR A 586 -9.98 10.81 1.08
C TYR A 586 -10.53 12.23 1.21
N ILE A 587 -11.37 12.70 0.27
CA ILE A 587 -12.12 13.95 0.43
C ILE A 587 -12.98 13.95 1.72
N ARG A 588 -13.39 12.76 2.19
CA ARG A 588 -14.25 12.57 3.37
C ARG A 588 -13.49 12.03 4.58
N TYR A 589 -12.16 12.07 4.59
CA TYR A 589 -11.36 11.37 5.59
C TYR A 589 -11.52 11.89 7.03
N GLY A 590 -11.97 13.14 7.21
CA GLY A 590 -12.23 13.71 8.52
C GLY A 590 -13.30 12.95 9.31
N THR A 591 -12.96 12.42 10.48
CA THR A 591 -13.91 11.84 11.44
C THR A 591 -13.86 12.61 12.76
N LEU A 592 -14.95 12.61 13.54
CA LEU A 592 -14.98 13.23 14.87
C LEU A 592 -13.91 12.64 15.80
N ILE A 593 -13.69 11.32 15.72
CA ILE A 593 -12.66 10.63 16.50
C ILE A 593 -11.26 11.09 16.08
N ASN A 594 -11.00 11.22 14.77
CA ASN A 594 -9.74 11.76 14.27
C ASN A 594 -9.53 13.21 14.74
N TRP A 595 -10.58 14.03 14.72
CA TRP A 595 -10.50 15.41 15.24
C TRP A 595 -10.20 15.44 16.74
N LEU A 596 -10.93 14.68 17.56
CA LEU A 596 -10.73 14.59 19.02
C LEU A 596 -9.34 14.09 19.40
N LEU A 597 -8.80 13.13 18.65
CA LEU A 597 -7.48 12.56 18.86
C LEU A 597 -6.37 13.33 18.14
N ARG A 598 -6.61 14.58 17.70
CA ARG A 598 -5.63 15.41 16.97
C ARG A 598 -4.94 14.65 15.83
N SER A 599 -5.69 13.81 15.17
CA SER A 599 -5.27 13.15 13.95
C SER A 599 -5.46 14.16 12.84
N ASN A 600 -4.37 14.50 12.15
CA ASN A 600 -4.38 15.40 11.01
C ASN A 600 -4.63 16.94 11.26
N PRO A 601 -4.10 17.59 12.31
CA PRO A 601 -4.35 19.02 12.57
C PRO A 601 -3.65 19.95 11.57
N GLY A 602 -2.59 19.48 10.90
CA GLY A 602 -1.77 20.26 9.95
C GLY A 602 -2.05 19.99 8.46
N GLN A 603 -2.70 18.88 8.09
CA GLN A 603 -3.13 18.65 6.69
C GLN A 603 -4.63 18.94 6.48
N LEU A 604 -5.45 18.97 7.54
CA LEU A 604 -6.85 19.44 7.48
C LEU A 604 -6.99 20.97 7.50
N ASN A 605 -6.00 21.68 8.04
CA ASN A 605 -5.91 23.13 7.97
C ASN A 605 -4.73 23.48 7.06
N PRO A 606 -4.93 23.84 5.79
CA PRO A 606 -3.90 24.59 5.09
C PRO A 606 -3.55 25.77 5.99
N GLY A 607 -2.26 25.99 6.24
CA GLY A 607 -1.80 27.21 6.91
C GLY A 607 -2.47 28.43 6.23
N PRO A 608 -2.67 29.55 6.95
CA PRO A 608 -3.36 30.71 6.39
C PRO A 608 -2.76 31.00 5.01
N ARG A 609 -3.61 30.96 3.97
CA ARG A 609 -3.24 31.40 2.64
C ARG A 609 -2.67 32.81 2.82
N LYS A 610 -1.36 32.96 2.64
CA LYS A 610 -0.71 34.26 2.65
C LYS A 610 -1.07 35.01 1.38
#